data_AF-A0A921LMX6-F1
#
_entry.id   AF-A0A921LMX6-F1
#
_cell.length_a   1.000
_cell.length_b   1.000
_cell.length_c   1.000
_cell.angle_alpha   90.00
_cell.angle_beta   90.00
_cell.angle_gamma   90.00
#
_symmetry.space_group_name_H-M   'P 1'
#
loop_
_entity.id
_entity.type
_entity.pdbx_description
1 polymer ?
#
loop_
_entity_poly.entity_id
_entity_poly.type
_entity_poly.pdbx_seq_one_letter_code
_entity_poly.pdbx_strand_id
1 'polypeptide(L)'
;LYSEGKDDIPAAEYFPMRQLLSVEKYKRFRKYFNELYSSLDNFYNQFAEVLLVRIKKQSISSIKNPRIAMFNLYSAAKALHTFCYEYDFLFSEYSSLSTSFEHAEEENLLTLLNVWRHILDNPPKGQAIAYESKLRYRKGKTFFRDSLAKIPGTIGAPVFLASHHAYITKDYSIDENNPIEKEYANLVYKLRDVFQCAVLPSSDRWYCETQPIELAYIPIISGSYLSTALSIPFYKLFDSDISVLEKTMLPCEIEPEVKEKFFTKADVLTWISAMEKIQEIKRSLKRFEQVIQIEPSENCIHTAEVFTEKTEKQVQTLWSGFSACENIVKCLAETTDQQISEMVNVIKAALDCYDDIIICIKCKDNDKLKTIIQTINVLSSVMLLLQPTVSSIQIH
;
A
#
# COMPACT_ATOMS: atom_id res chain seq x y z
N LEU A 1 -21.90 13.28 -31.22
CA LEU A 1 -22.11 12.72 -29.86
C LEU A 1 -22.71 11.30 -29.86
N TYR A 2 -23.02 10.70 -31.03
CA TYR A 2 -23.70 9.40 -31.17
C TYR A 2 -22.85 8.39 -31.94
N SER A 3 -21.60 8.14 -31.51
CA SER A 3 -20.73 7.18 -32.23
C SER A 3 -19.84 6.29 -31.36
N GLU A 4 -19.99 6.27 -30.03
CA GLU A 4 -19.18 5.42 -29.15
C GLU A 4 -19.98 4.20 -28.67
N GLY A 5 -20.41 3.38 -29.62
CA GLY A 5 -21.09 2.11 -29.35
C GLY A 5 -20.62 0.95 -30.24
N LYS A 6 -19.43 1.07 -30.84
CA LYS A 6 -18.80 -0.01 -31.62
C LYS A 6 -17.33 -0.08 -31.24
N ASP A 7 -16.94 -1.19 -30.63
CA ASP A 7 -15.57 -1.48 -30.16
C ASP A 7 -14.58 -1.77 -31.30
N ASP A 8 -15.02 -1.72 -32.57
CA ASP A 8 -14.24 -2.05 -33.78
C ASP A 8 -13.77 -0.83 -34.59
N ILE A 9 -13.67 0.35 -33.99
CA ILE A 9 -13.16 1.54 -34.72
C ILE A 9 -11.65 1.63 -34.49
N PRO A 10 -10.81 1.65 -35.56
CA PRO A 10 -9.37 1.77 -35.43
C PRO A 10 -9.01 3.01 -34.61
N ALA A 11 -8.04 2.86 -33.68
CA ALA A 11 -7.54 3.93 -32.83
C ALA A 11 -7.22 5.17 -33.68
N ALA A 12 -8.10 6.17 -33.61
CA ALA A 12 -7.98 7.38 -34.40
C ALA A 12 -6.94 8.31 -33.74
N GLU A 13 -5.66 8.00 -33.93
CA GLU A 13 -4.54 8.90 -33.59
C GLU A 13 -4.60 10.22 -34.39
N TYR A 14 -5.43 10.32 -35.43
CA TYR A 14 -5.41 11.41 -36.41
C TYR A 14 -6.49 12.49 -36.25
N PHE A 15 -7.38 12.44 -35.26
CA PHE A 15 -8.44 13.46 -35.10
C PHE A 15 -8.46 14.10 -33.69
N PRO A 16 -7.76 15.24 -33.49
CA PRO A 16 -7.73 15.96 -32.21
C PRO A 16 -9.13 16.30 -31.67
N MET A 17 -10.06 16.64 -32.57
CA MET A 17 -11.43 17.03 -32.21
C MET A 17 -12.29 15.85 -31.70
N ARG A 18 -12.04 14.62 -32.18
CA ARG A 18 -12.72 13.41 -31.64
C ARG A 18 -12.14 13.01 -30.29
N GLN A 19 -10.83 13.17 -30.10
CA GLN A 19 -10.22 12.96 -28.79
C GLN A 19 -10.77 13.94 -27.74
N LEU A 20 -10.99 15.21 -28.07
CA LEU A 20 -11.57 16.22 -27.16
C LEU A 20 -13.04 15.96 -26.76
N LEU A 21 -13.77 15.18 -27.57
CA LEU A 21 -15.19 14.86 -27.37
C LEU A 21 -15.43 13.42 -26.87
N SER A 22 -14.38 12.66 -26.57
CA SER A 22 -14.53 11.28 -26.10
C SER A 22 -15.06 11.25 -24.67
N VAL A 23 -16.11 10.46 -24.44
CA VAL A 23 -16.75 10.32 -23.12
C VAL A 23 -15.77 9.73 -22.10
N GLU A 24 -14.81 8.92 -22.55
CA GLU A 24 -13.78 8.34 -21.69
C GLU A 24 -12.86 9.39 -21.05
N LYS A 25 -12.59 10.51 -21.74
CA LYS A 25 -11.82 11.62 -21.14
C LYS A 25 -12.52 12.27 -19.95
N TYR A 26 -13.85 12.30 -19.96
CA TYR A 26 -14.66 12.93 -18.91
C TYR A 26 -15.21 11.93 -17.89
N LYS A 27 -14.89 10.64 -18.02
CA LYS A 27 -15.50 9.59 -17.19
C LYS A 27 -15.17 9.75 -15.71
N ARG A 28 -13.92 10.09 -15.39
CA ARG A 28 -13.48 10.35 -14.01
C ARG A 28 -14.14 11.60 -13.44
N PHE A 29 -14.08 12.70 -14.18
CA PHE A 29 -14.77 13.94 -13.83
C PHE A 29 -16.27 13.71 -13.53
N ARG A 30 -17.00 13.06 -14.43
CA ARG A 30 -18.44 12.77 -14.26
C ARG A 30 -18.70 11.83 -13.08
N LYS A 31 -17.84 10.84 -12.87
CA LYS A 31 -17.92 9.94 -11.71
C LYS A 31 -17.85 10.75 -10.41
N TYR A 32 -16.82 11.56 -10.23
CA TYR A 32 -16.64 12.32 -8.98
C TYR A 32 -17.65 13.45 -8.80
N PHE A 33 -18.10 14.08 -9.90
CA PHE A 33 -19.25 14.99 -9.86
C PHE A 33 -20.49 14.29 -9.32
N ASN A 34 -20.86 13.13 -9.88
CA ASN A 34 -22.03 12.39 -9.41
C ASN A 34 -21.87 11.90 -7.97
N GLU A 35 -20.69 11.38 -7.60
CA GLU A 35 -20.40 10.94 -6.22
C GLU A 35 -20.52 12.09 -5.22
N LEU A 36 -20.03 13.28 -5.56
CA LEU A 36 -20.17 14.49 -4.74
C LEU A 36 -21.65 14.83 -4.53
N TYR A 37 -22.43 14.97 -5.61
CA TYR A 37 -23.84 15.35 -5.52
C TYR A 37 -24.68 14.30 -4.81
N SER A 38 -24.51 13.02 -5.13
CA SER A 38 -25.23 11.93 -4.46
C SER A 38 -24.88 11.85 -2.97
N SER A 39 -23.63 12.08 -2.60
CA SER A 39 -23.22 12.10 -1.18
C SER A 39 -23.85 13.29 -0.44
N LEU A 40 -23.89 14.47 -1.05
CA LEU A 40 -24.56 15.64 -0.46
C LEU A 40 -26.07 15.44 -0.34
N ASP A 41 -26.73 14.90 -1.36
CA ASP A 41 -28.15 14.60 -1.32
C ASP A 41 -28.49 13.60 -0.20
N ASN A 42 -27.68 12.53 -0.09
CA ASN A 42 -27.80 11.54 0.99
C ASN A 42 -27.55 12.12 2.39
N PHE A 43 -26.75 13.18 2.52
CA PHE A 43 -26.61 13.91 3.79
C PHE A 43 -27.92 14.62 4.16
N TYR A 44 -28.55 15.32 3.21
CA TYR A 44 -29.77 16.09 3.46
C TYR A 44 -30.97 15.21 3.85
N ASN A 45 -30.99 13.94 3.41
CA ASN A 45 -32.02 12.96 3.79
C ASN A 45 -32.17 12.77 5.32
N GLN A 46 -31.11 13.00 6.10
CA GLN A 46 -31.14 12.87 7.57
C GLN A 46 -30.95 14.19 8.31
N PHE A 47 -30.63 15.27 7.60
CA PHE A 47 -30.28 16.55 8.18
C PHE A 47 -31.40 17.09 9.09
N ALA A 48 -32.63 17.11 8.58
CA ALA A 48 -33.77 17.70 9.29
C ALA A 48 -34.11 16.93 10.58
N GLU A 49 -34.07 15.59 10.53
CA GLU A 49 -34.42 14.74 11.68
C GLU A 49 -33.41 14.90 12.82
N VAL A 50 -32.11 14.82 12.51
CA VAL A 50 -31.02 15.01 13.49
C VAL A 50 -31.08 16.40 14.10
N LEU A 51 -31.27 17.43 13.28
CA LEU A 51 -31.35 18.81 13.75
C LEU A 51 -32.56 19.01 14.68
N LEU A 52 -33.73 18.47 14.33
CA LEU A 52 -34.95 18.59 15.13
C LEU A 52 -34.81 17.93 16.50
N VAL A 53 -34.24 16.72 16.56
CA VAL A 53 -33.97 16.01 17.83
C VAL A 53 -33.00 16.82 18.69
N ARG A 54 -31.95 17.40 18.09
CA ARG A 54 -30.97 18.20 18.82
C ARG A 54 -31.52 19.54 19.32
N ILE A 55 -32.32 20.24 18.51
CA ILE A 55 -33.03 21.46 18.95
C ILE A 55 -33.93 21.16 20.15
N LYS A 56 -34.61 20.02 20.14
CA LYS A 56 -35.43 19.55 21.28
C LYS A 56 -34.61 19.05 22.47
N LYS A 57 -33.28 19.13 22.42
CA LYS A 57 -32.33 18.62 23.44
C LYS A 57 -32.51 17.13 23.75
N GLN A 58 -32.96 16.37 22.76
CA GLN A 58 -33.18 14.94 22.87
C GLN A 58 -31.93 14.14 22.48
N SER A 59 -31.89 12.88 22.92
CA SER A 59 -30.84 11.93 22.51
C SER A 59 -31.03 11.56 21.04
N ILE A 60 -29.94 11.50 20.27
CA ILE A 60 -29.93 11.03 18.88
C ILE A 60 -30.07 9.51 18.75
N SER A 61 -30.12 8.77 19.86
CA SER A 61 -30.30 7.32 19.87
C SER A 61 -31.63 6.86 19.27
N SER A 62 -32.63 7.74 19.15
CA SER A 62 -33.90 7.45 18.50
C SER A 62 -33.81 7.44 16.97
N ILE A 63 -32.76 8.02 16.39
CA ILE A 63 -32.55 8.09 14.94
C ILE A 63 -31.80 6.84 14.50
N LYS A 64 -32.24 6.20 13.42
CA LYS A 64 -31.55 5.06 12.85
C LYS A 64 -30.25 5.52 12.18
N ASN A 65 -29.11 5.01 12.66
CA ASN A 65 -27.77 5.26 12.10
C ASN A 65 -27.44 6.77 11.92
N PRO A 66 -27.47 7.60 12.98
CA PRO A 66 -27.33 9.06 12.86
C PRO A 66 -25.95 9.51 12.33
N ARG A 67 -24.96 8.61 12.33
CA ARG A 67 -23.61 8.87 11.80
C ARG A 67 -23.51 8.71 10.28
N ILE A 68 -24.48 8.12 9.59
CA ILE A 68 -24.39 7.94 8.11
C ILE A 68 -24.32 9.30 7.39
N ALA A 69 -25.03 10.32 7.90
CA ALA A 69 -24.94 11.69 7.42
C ALA A 69 -23.49 12.26 7.51
N MET A 70 -22.75 11.93 8.56
CA MET A 70 -21.34 12.33 8.69
C MET A 70 -20.45 11.62 7.66
N PHE A 71 -20.67 10.33 7.42
CA PHE A 71 -19.96 9.58 6.38
C PHE A 71 -20.27 10.14 5.00
N ASN A 72 -21.52 10.51 4.72
CA ASN A 72 -21.92 11.14 3.47
C ASN A 72 -21.22 12.49 3.25
N LEU A 73 -21.14 13.35 4.27
CA LEU A 73 -20.36 14.60 4.18
C LEU A 73 -18.87 14.34 3.96
N TYR A 74 -18.32 13.32 4.62
CA TYR A 74 -16.91 12.97 4.44
C TYR A 74 -16.62 12.43 3.04
N SER A 75 -17.47 11.56 2.51
CA SER A 75 -17.42 11.07 1.13
C SER A 75 -17.56 12.22 0.14
N ALA A 76 -18.48 13.17 0.38
CA ALA A 76 -18.60 14.39 -0.42
C ALA A 76 -17.30 15.20 -0.40
N ALA A 77 -16.67 15.40 0.76
CA ALA A 77 -15.41 16.14 0.88
C ALA A 77 -14.26 15.49 0.10
N LYS A 78 -14.19 14.16 0.10
CA LYS A 78 -13.21 13.42 -0.71
C LYS A 78 -13.52 13.51 -2.21
N ALA A 79 -14.78 13.35 -2.59
CA ALA A 79 -15.21 13.46 -3.98
C ALA A 79 -14.97 14.88 -4.53
N LEU A 80 -15.20 15.92 -3.73
CA LEU A 80 -14.92 17.31 -4.09
C LEU A 80 -13.43 17.51 -4.42
N HIS A 81 -12.53 17.01 -3.57
CA HIS A 81 -11.08 17.10 -3.80
C HIS A 81 -10.68 16.53 -5.18
N THR A 82 -11.11 15.29 -5.47
CA THR A 82 -10.79 14.66 -6.74
C THR A 82 -11.53 15.32 -7.92
N PHE A 83 -12.75 15.80 -7.70
CA PHE A 83 -13.51 16.56 -8.70
C PHE A 83 -12.78 17.85 -9.09
N CYS A 84 -12.28 18.62 -8.12
CA CYS A 84 -11.52 19.85 -8.38
C CYS A 84 -10.23 19.56 -9.15
N TYR A 85 -9.48 18.52 -8.77
CA TYR A 85 -8.30 18.07 -9.52
C TYR A 85 -8.64 17.72 -10.98
N GLU A 86 -9.67 16.91 -11.21
CA GLU A 86 -10.09 16.53 -12.57
C GLU A 86 -10.65 17.72 -13.36
N TYR A 87 -11.32 18.67 -12.68
CA TYR A 87 -11.82 19.89 -13.30
C TYR A 87 -10.66 20.76 -13.79
N ASP A 88 -9.66 21.04 -12.95
CA ASP A 88 -8.51 21.85 -13.33
C ASP A 88 -7.68 21.18 -14.43
N PHE A 89 -7.52 19.85 -14.35
CA PHE A 89 -6.86 19.08 -15.39
C PHE A 89 -7.55 19.19 -16.76
N LEU A 90 -8.88 19.17 -16.80
CA LEU A 90 -9.64 19.19 -18.06
C LEU A 90 -9.97 20.59 -18.57
N PHE A 91 -10.16 21.56 -17.67
CA PHE A 91 -10.81 22.83 -17.97
C PHE A 91 -10.01 24.07 -17.55
N SER A 92 -8.78 23.95 -17.06
CA SER A 92 -7.98 25.11 -16.61
C SER A 92 -7.88 26.24 -17.63
N GLU A 93 -7.75 25.94 -18.93
CA GLU A 93 -7.70 26.96 -20.00
C GLU A 93 -9.06 27.64 -20.28
N TYR A 94 -10.16 27.01 -19.87
CA TYR A 94 -11.53 27.46 -20.15
C TYR A 94 -12.29 27.89 -18.89
N SER A 95 -11.66 27.77 -17.73
CA SER A 95 -12.33 27.97 -16.45
C SER A 95 -12.67 29.44 -16.23
N SER A 96 -13.92 29.68 -15.82
CA SER A 96 -14.37 30.97 -15.29
C SER A 96 -14.43 30.98 -13.75
N LEU A 97 -14.05 29.87 -13.10
CA LEU A 97 -14.02 29.80 -11.65
C LEU A 97 -12.87 30.66 -11.11
N SER A 98 -13.07 31.23 -9.93
CA SER A 98 -12.00 31.98 -9.28
C SER A 98 -10.89 31.03 -8.83
N THR A 99 -9.65 31.52 -8.78
CA THR A 99 -8.51 30.76 -8.26
C THR A 99 -8.67 30.34 -6.79
N SER A 100 -9.62 30.96 -6.07
CA SER A 100 -9.94 30.61 -4.69
C SER A 100 -11.14 29.67 -4.55
N PHE A 101 -11.78 29.26 -5.65
CA PHE A 101 -13.03 28.47 -5.62
C PHE A 101 -12.83 27.15 -4.88
N GLU A 102 -11.86 26.34 -5.30
CA GLU A 102 -11.54 25.04 -4.69
C GLU A 102 -11.32 25.19 -3.18
N HIS A 103 -10.45 26.13 -2.79
CA HIS A 103 -10.11 26.39 -1.39
C HIS A 103 -11.34 26.80 -0.56
N ALA A 104 -12.24 27.61 -1.14
CA ALA A 104 -13.45 28.06 -0.47
C ALA A 104 -14.46 26.92 -0.28
N GLU A 105 -14.69 26.12 -1.31
CA GLU A 105 -15.60 24.97 -1.24
C GLU A 105 -15.08 23.89 -0.27
N GLU A 106 -13.77 23.63 -0.29
CA GLU A 106 -13.12 22.72 0.66
C GLU A 106 -13.26 23.22 2.10
N GLU A 107 -12.93 24.50 2.38
CA GLU A 107 -13.09 25.10 3.72
C GLU A 107 -14.55 25.00 4.19
N ASN A 108 -15.51 25.30 3.32
CA ASN A 108 -16.93 25.22 3.66
C ASN A 108 -17.37 23.80 3.99
N LEU A 109 -17.04 22.83 3.14
CA LEU A 109 -17.48 21.45 3.30
C LEU A 109 -16.81 20.76 4.50
N LEU A 110 -15.52 21.00 4.73
CA LEU A 110 -14.82 20.47 5.90
C LEU A 110 -15.22 21.18 7.20
N THR A 111 -15.57 22.46 7.14
CA THR A 111 -16.17 23.15 8.28
C THR A 111 -17.54 22.55 8.61
N LEU A 112 -18.39 22.31 7.61
CA LEU A 112 -19.69 21.66 7.80
C LEU A 112 -19.54 20.26 8.39
N LEU A 113 -18.59 19.47 7.90
CA LEU A 113 -18.26 18.16 8.45
C LEU A 113 -17.91 18.24 9.94
N ASN A 114 -17.05 19.19 10.32
CA ASN A 114 -16.67 19.40 11.72
C ASN A 114 -17.88 19.84 12.58
N VAL A 115 -18.73 20.74 12.07
CA VAL A 115 -19.98 21.15 12.73
C VAL A 115 -20.89 19.94 12.97
N TRP A 116 -21.08 19.12 11.93
CA TRP A 116 -21.95 17.97 12.01
C TRP A 116 -21.45 16.93 13.00
N ARG A 117 -20.13 16.68 13.03
CA ARG A 117 -19.50 15.84 14.06
C ARG A 117 -19.80 16.37 15.46
N HIS A 118 -19.67 17.67 15.69
CA HIS A 118 -20.01 18.27 16.98
C HIS A 118 -21.49 18.07 17.35
N ILE A 119 -22.42 18.27 16.42
CA ILE A 119 -23.86 18.05 16.61
C ILE A 119 -24.14 16.58 16.96
N LEU A 120 -23.42 15.63 16.39
CA LEU A 120 -23.58 14.20 16.68
C LEU A 120 -22.98 13.80 18.04
N ASP A 121 -21.85 14.37 18.42
CA ASP A 121 -21.16 13.97 19.66
C ASP A 121 -21.67 14.74 20.90
N ASN A 122 -22.23 15.95 20.74
CA ASN A 122 -22.57 16.84 21.85
C ASN A 122 -24.02 17.36 21.79
N PRO A 123 -24.69 17.57 22.94
CA PRO A 123 -25.94 18.31 22.99
C PRO A 123 -25.70 19.81 22.74
N PRO A 124 -26.67 20.57 22.20
CA PRO A 124 -26.49 22.00 21.96
C PRO A 124 -26.39 22.78 23.28
N LYS A 125 -25.24 23.42 23.51
CA LYS A 125 -24.92 24.20 24.73
C LYS A 125 -24.75 25.71 24.48
N GLY A 126 -25.23 26.25 23.36
CA GLY A 126 -25.10 27.68 23.02
C GLY A 126 -23.67 28.11 22.67
N GLN A 127 -22.78 27.17 22.38
CA GLN A 127 -21.41 27.44 21.92
C GLN A 127 -21.39 27.94 20.47
N ALA A 128 -20.34 28.68 20.10
CA ALA A 128 -20.12 29.14 18.73
C ALA A 128 -19.58 28.00 17.84
N ILE A 129 -20.38 26.95 17.66
CA ILE A 129 -19.99 25.68 16.99
C ILE A 129 -19.36 25.95 15.61
N ALA A 130 -19.92 26.87 14.83
CA ALA A 130 -19.39 27.23 13.51
C ALA A 130 -17.97 27.84 13.58
N TYR A 131 -17.72 28.72 14.56
CA TYR A 131 -16.40 29.33 14.73
C TYR A 131 -15.35 28.29 15.15
N GLU A 132 -15.67 27.45 16.15
CA GLU A 132 -14.77 26.39 16.62
C GLU A 132 -14.48 25.35 15.51
N SER A 133 -15.49 24.99 14.71
CA SER A 133 -15.34 24.04 13.60
C SER A 133 -14.46 24.59 12.47
N LYS A 134 -14.60 25.89 12.17
CA LYS A 134 -13.74 26.60 11.22
C LYS A 134 -12.31 26.73 11.72
N LEU A 135 -12.13 27.00 13.01
CA LEU A 135 -10.82 27.04 13.64
C LEU A 135 -10.14 25.66 13.60
N ARG A 136 -10.90 24.58 13.80
CA ARG A 136 -10.39 23.21 13.65
C ARG A 136 -9.89 22.94 12.24
N TYR A 137 -10.68 23.26 11.20
CA TYR A 137 -10.24 23.14 9.80
C TYR A 137 -8.92 23.89 9.55
N ARG A 138 -8.83 25.14 10.02
CA ARG A 138 -7.65 25.99 9.81
C ARG A 138 -6.40 25.45 10.50
N LYS A 139 -6.54 24.97 11.76
CA LYS A 139 -5.45 24.34 12.51
C LYS A 139 -5.08 22.96 11.95
N GLY A 140 -6.02 22.28 11.30
CA GLY A 140 -5.84 20.95 10.71
C GLY A 140 -4.91 20.93 9.49
N LYS A 141 -4.64 22.07 8.84
CA LYS A 141 -3.78 22.14 7.64
C LYS A 141 -2.40 21.50 7.81
N THR A 142 -1.84 21.57 9.01
CA THR A 142 -0.53 20.97 9.33
C THR A 142 -0.65 19.64 10.06
N PHE A 143 -1.87 19.14 10.31
CA PHE A 143 -2.14 17.99 11.16
C PHE A 143 -1.34 16.75 10.77
N PHE A 144 -1.31 16.40 9.48
CA PHE A 144 -0.57 15.23 9.02
C PHE A 144 0.92 15.35 9.32
N ARG A 145 1.54 16.47 8.92
CA ARG A 145 2.97 16.74 9.18
C ARG A 145 3.29 16.78 10.68
N ASP A 146 2.45 17.44 11.46
CA ASP A 146 2.62 17.55 12.91
C ASP A 146 2.43 16.20 13.61
N SER A 147 1.62 15.30 13.04
CA SER A 147 1.46 13.92 13.53
C SER A 147 2.67 13.07 13.18
N LEU A 148 3.19 13.17 11.95
CA LEU A 148 4.45 12.52 11.54
C LEU A 148 5.62 12.92 12.46
N ALA A 149 5.72 14.20 12.80
CA ALA A 149 6.78 14.72 13.69
C ALA A 149 6.69 14.16 15.13
N LYS A 150 5.52 13.68 15.57
CA LYS A 150 5.33 13.06 16.90
C LYS A 150 5.72 11.59 16.92
N ILE A 151 5.76 10.91 15.78
CA ILE A 151 6.04 9.47 15.70
C ILE A 151 7.36 9.10 16.40
N PRO A 152 8.51 9.78 16.17
CA PRO A 152 9.75 9.43 16.84
C PRO A 152 9.66 9.50 18.37
N GLY A 153 8.97 10.51 18.92
CA GLY A 153 8.82 10.66 20.37
C GLY A 153 7.86 9.66 21.00
N THR A 154 6.78 9.28 20.30
CA THR A 154 5.76 8.37 20.83
C THR A 154 6.13 6.89 20.63
N ILE A 155 6.72 6.57 19.48
CA ILE A 155 6.99 5.17 19.06
C ILE A 155 8.45 4.79 19.33
N GLY A 156 9.35 5.76 19.44
CA GLY A 156 10.80 5.51 19.56
C GLY A 156 11.44 5.05 18.25
N ALA A 157 10.82 5.37 17.11
CA ALA A 157 11.25 4.93 15.78
C ALA A 157 11.44 6.14 14.86
N PRO A 158 12.59 6.28 14.17
CA PRO A 158 12.77 7.36 13.21
C PRO A 158 11.84 7.22 12.01
N VAL A 159 11.51 8.37 11.42
CA VAL A 159 10.65 8.49 10.23
C VAL A 159 11.48 9.09 9.08
N PHE A 160 11.38 8.48 7.91
CA PHE A 160 12.04 8.91 6.69
C PHE A 160 10.99 9.22 5.64
N LEU A 161 10.96 10.47 5.17
CA LEU A 161 10.03 10.91 4.15
C LEU A 161 10.62 10.67 2.78
N ALA A 162 9.86 9.97 1.94
CA ALA A 162 10.12 9.72 0.54
C ALA A 162 8.98 10.30 -0.32
N SER A 163 9.07 10.14 -1.63
CA SER A 163 8.09 10.68 -2.57
C SER A 163 6.69 10.08 -2.41
N HIS A 164 6.57 8.78 -2.09
CA HIS A 164 5.28 8.10 -1.93
C HIS A 164 5.02 7.57 -0.51
N HIS A 165 6.07 7.38 0.31
CA HIS A 165 5.90 6.84 1.66
C HIS A 165 6.64 7.65 2.74
N ALA A 166 6.03 7.67 3.93
CA ALA A 166 6.71 7.96 5.17
C ALA A 166 7.11 6.63 5.82
N TYR A 167 8.39 6.27 5.71
CA TYR A 167 8.95 5.04 6.24
C TYR A 167 9.28 5.17 7.71
N ILE A 168 8.71 4.29 8.52
CA ILE A 168 9.00 4.13 9.94
C ILE A 168 9.97 2.97 10.05
N THR A 169 11.17 3.19 10.56
CA THR A 169 12.15 2.12 10.73
C THR A 169 12.27 1.77 12.20
N LYS A 170 12.08 0.50 12.56
CA LYS A 170 12.09 0.08 13.97
C LYS A 170 12.75 -1.28 14.13
N ASP A 171 13.53 -1.41 15.19
CA ASP A 171 14.15 -2.69 15.57
C ASP A 171 13.08 -3.74 15.88
N TYR A 172 13.29 -4.92 15.33
CA TYR A 172 12.48 -6.11 15.50
C TYR A 172 13.39 -7.31 15.79
N SER A 173 13.23 -7.87 16.98
CA SER A 173 13.87 -9.12 17.38
C SER A 173 12.98 -10.29 16.98
N ILE A 174 13.53 -11.20 16.15
CA ILE A 174 12.86 -12.46 15.83
C ILE A 174 12.87 -13.35 17.09
N ASP A 175 11.68 -13.67 17.60
CA ASP A 175 11.43 -14.63 18.68
C ASP A 175 10.20 -15.45 18.30
N GLU A 176 10.14 -16.74 18.65
CA GLU A 176 9.00 -17.63 18.41
C GLU A 176 7.69 -17.04 19.00
N ASN A 177 7.79 -16.26 20.07
CA ASN A 177 6.64 -15.61 20.73
C ASN A 177 6.26 -14.23 20.15
N ASN A 178 7.05 -13.71 19.22
CA ASN A 178 6.85 -12.38 18.63
C ASN A 178 6.98 -12.42 17.11
N PRO A 179 5.97 -12.93 16.38
CA PRO A 179 5.98 -12.92 14.93
C PRO A 179 5.89 -11.48 14.38
N ILE A 180 6.36 -11.27 13.15
CA ILE A 180 6.43 -9.94 12.51
C ILE A 180 5.03 -9.34 12.34
N GLU A 181 4.02 -10.18 12.14
CA GLU A 181 2.59 -9.85 12.10
C GLU A 181 2.15 -9.11 13.36
N LYS A 182 2.57 -9.60 14.53
CA LYS A 182 2.23 -9.04 15.84
C LYS A 182 2.97 -7.72 16.06
N GLU A 183 4.24 -7.64 15.67
CA GLU A 183 5.00 -6.38 15.72
C GLU A 183 4.39 -5.31 14.81
N TYR A 184 4.01 -5.67 13.58
CA TYR A 184 3.31 -4.79 12.64
C TYR A 184 1.99 -4.29 13.24
N ALA A 185 1.15 -5.19 13.76
CA ALA A 185 -0.13 -4.83 14.37
C ALA A 185 0.06 -3.88 15.57
N ASN A 186 1.04 -4.16 16.44
CA ASN A 186 1.40 -3.30 17.56
C ASN A 186 1.86 -1.91 17.13
N LEU A 187 2.67 -1.83 16.06
CA LEU A 187 3.10 -0.56 15.49
C LEU A 187 1.90 0.24 14.96
N VAL A 188 1.02 -0.38 14.16
CA VAL A 188 -0.19 0.26 13.63
C VAL A 188 -1.11 0.73 14.76
N TYR A 189 -1.24 -0.06 15.83
CA TYR A 189 -2.01 0.33 17.01
C TYR A 189 -1.41 1.57 17.70
N LYS A 190 -0.10 1.62 17.93
CA LYS A 190 0.57 2.81 18.50
C LYS A 190 0.47 4.03 17.60
N LEU A 191 0.53 3.85 16.27
CA LEU A 191 0.30 4.92 15.32
C LEU A 191 -1.13 5.48 15.44
N ARG A 192 -2.13 4.64 15.71
CA ARG A 192 -3.52 5.11 15.89
C ARG A 192 -3.62 6.15 17.01
N ASP A 193 -2.84 6.01 18.08
CA ASP A 193 -2.80 7.00 19.16
C ASP A 193 -2.18 8.34 18.71
N VAL A 194 -1.15 8.29 17.87
CA VAL A 194 -0.54 9.50 17.26
C VAL A 194 -1.58 10.25 16.41
N PHE A 195 -2.41 9.51 15.67
CA PHE A 195 -3.44 10.04 14.78
C PHE A 195 -4.86 10.02 15.39
N GLN A 196 -5.00 9.97 16.71
CA GLN A 196 -6.29 9.78 17.39
C GLN A 196 -7.41 10.75 16.95
N CYS A 197 -7.05 12.00 16.63
CA CYS A 197 -8.01 13.02 16.20
C CYS A 197 -8.67 12.70 14.84
N ALA A 198 -7.97 11.92 14.00
CA ALA A 198 -8.36 11.53 12.66
C ALA A 198 -9.04 10.15 12.59
N VAL A 199 -9.16 9.39 13.68
CA VAL A 199 -9.82 8.07 13.65
C VAL A 199 -11.26 8.16 13.13
N LEU A 200 -12.01 9.18 13.59
CA LEU A 200 -13.35 9.46 13.09
C LEU A 200 -13.33 10.50 11.96
N PRO A 201 -14.28 10.40 10.99
CA PRO A 201 -14.46 11.40 9.94
C PRO A 201 -14.43 12.84 10.46
N SER A 202 -13.52 13.63 9.92
CA SER A 202 -13.28 15.04 10.26
C SER A 202 -12.33 15.67 9.25
N SER A 203 -12.15 16.98 9.35
CA SER A 203 -11.07 17.66 8.60
C SER A 203 -9.69 17.05 8.86
N ASP A 204 -9.37 16.65 10.10
CA ASP A 204 -8.07 16.03 10.43
C ASP A 204 -7.86 14.71 9.66
N ARG A 205 -8.90 13.88 9.59
CA ARG A 205 -8.88 12.62 8.81
C ARG A 205 -8.75 12.88 7.32
N TRP A 206 -9.50 13.87 6.82
CA TRP A 206 -9.43 14.27 5.41
C TRP A 206 -8.00 14.69 5.06
N TYR A 207 -7.36 15.52 5.88
CA TYR A 207 -5.97 15.94 5.68
C TYR A 207 -4.97 14.79 5.74
N CYS A 208 -5.30 13.64 6.33
CA CYS A 208 -4.46 12.44 6.23
C CYS A 208 -4.73 11.69 4.93
N GLU A 209 -5.99 11.39 4.63
CA GLU A 209 -6.37 10.53 3.50
C GLU A 209 -6.23 11.18 2.12
N THR A 210 -6.12 12.51 2.02
CA THR A 210 -5.88 13.22 0.75
C THR A 210 -4.41 13.51 0.48
N GLN A 211 -3.49 13.07 1.36
CA GLN A 211 -2.07 13.20 1.10
C GLN A 211 -1.62 12.21 0.02
N PRO A 212 -0.65 12.58 -0.83
CA PRO A 212 -0.06 11.67 -1.80
C PRO A 212 0.84 10.61 -1.15
N ILE A 213 1.13 10.75 0.15
CA ILE A 213 2.06 9.91 0.90
C ILE A 213 1.30 8.94 1.80
N GLU A 214 1.66 7.66 1.73
CA GLU A 214 1.20 6.62 2.66
C GLU A 214 2.25 6.35 3.77
N LEU A 215 1.86 5.64 4.82
CA LEU A 215 2.81 5.18 5.83
C LEU A 215 3.36 3.81 5.43
N ALA A 216 4.63 3.54 5.73
CA ALA A 216 5.23 2.22 5.55
C ALA A 216 6.15 1.89 6.73
N TYR A 217 6.31 0.60 7.00
CA TYR A 217 7.18 0.09 8.06
C TYR A 217 8.33 -0.71 7.46
N ILE A 218 9.57 -0.39 7.86
CA ILE A 218 10.77 -1.17 7.55
C ILE A 218 11.29 -1.77 8.87
N PRO A 219 11.14 -3.10 9.06
CA PRO A 219 11.75 -3.80 10.18
C PRO A 219 13.28 -3.74 10.09
N ILE A 220 13.94 -3.55 11.24
CA ILE A 220 15.39 -3.72 11.38
C ILE A 220 15.63 -5.00 12.17
N ILE A 221 16.24 -6.01 11.54
CA ILE A 221 16.50 -7.32 12.11
C ILE A 221 18.00 -7.40 12.39
N SER A 222 18.37 -7.50 13.67
CA SER A 222 19.78 -7.61 14.10
C SER A 222 20.69 -6.53 13.48
N GLY A 223 20.18 -5.29 13.38
CA GLY A 223 20.91 -4.14 12.83
C GLY A 223 20.80 -3.97 11.31
N SER A 224 20.09 -4.86 10.60
CA SER A 224 19.91 -4.77 9.15
C SER A 224 18.47 -4.49 8.75
N TYR A 225 18.29 -3.53 7.85
CA TYR A 225 16.98 -3.21 7.27
C TYR A 225 16.47 -4.36 6.41
N LEU A 226 15.20 -4.73 6.60
CA LEU A 226 14.54 -5.64 5.68
C LEU A 226 14.45 -5.00 4.28
N SER A 227 14.68 -5.80 3.24
CA SER A 227 14.68 -5.33 1.84
C SER A 227 13.31 -4.97 1.28
N THR A 228 12.24 -5.31 2.01
CA THR A 228 10.84 -5.04 1.68
C THR A 228 10.20 -4.28 2.83
N ALA A 229 9.42 -3.25 2.51
CA ALA A 229 8.63 -2.52 3.51
C ALA A 229 7.22 -3.11 3.62
N LEU A 230 6.53 -2.79 4.71
CA LEU A 230 5.13 -3.16 4.94
C LEU A 230 4.27 -1.89 4.91
N SER A 231 3.40 -1.76 3.91
CA SER A 231 2.49 -0.62 3.77
C SER A 231 1.50 -0.57 4.94
N ILE A 232 1.26 0.64 5.45
CA ILE A 232 0.28 0.98 6.48
C ILE A 232 -0.68 2.01 5.85
N PRO A 233 -1.65 1.55 5.05
CA PRO A 233 -2.61 2.45 4.44
C PRO A 233 -3.55 3.03 5.51
N PHE A 234 -4.07 4.24 5.28
CA PHE A 234 -4.90 4.93 6.28
C PHE A 234 -6.16 4.17 6.69
N TYR A 235 -6.74 3.34 5.82
CA TYR A 235 -7.89 2.50 6.21
C TYR A 235 -7.50 1.45 7.26
N LYS A 236 -6.26 0.94 7.25
CA LYS A 236 -5.77 0.08 8.34
C LYS A 236 -5.60 0.87 9.62
N LEU A 237 -5.09 2.09 9.50
CA LEU A 237 -4.88 2.96 10.64
C LEU A 237 -6.21 3.38 11.29
N PHE A 238 -7.24 3.73 10.52
CA PHE A 238 -8.47 4.33 11.04
C PHE A 238 -9.67 3.39 11.14
N ASP A 239 -9.82 2.43 10.23
CA ASP A 239 -11.06 1.66 10.08
C ASP A 239 -10.93 0.18 10.46
N SER A 240 -9.70 -0.36 10.48
CA SER A 240 -9.51 -1.80 10.73
C SER A 240 -9.58 -2.15 12.22
N ASP A 241 -10.24 -3.25 12.53
CA ASP A 241 -10.18 -3.87 13.85
C ASP A 241 -8.77 -4.41 14.11
N ILE A 242 -8.34 -4.31 15.38
CA ILE A 242 -6.99 -4.73 15.80
C ILE A 242 -6.75 -6.22 15.46
N SER A 243 -7.78 -7.05 15.57
CA SER A 243 -7.73 -8.49 15.25
C SER A 243 -7.51 -8.82 13.77
N VAL A 244 -7.68 -7.84 12.87
CA VAL A 244 -7.45 -7.99 11.43
C VAL A 244 -6.03 -7.55 11.04
N LEU A 245 -5.40 -6.68 11.85
CA LEU A 245 -4.07 -6.14 11.59
C LEU A 245 -3.01 -7.25 11.55
N GLU A 246 -3.11 -8.24 12.46
CA GLU A 246 -2.18 -9.38 12.50
C GLU A 246 -2.36 -10.33 11.30
N LYS A 247 -3.51 -10.31 10.64
CA LYS A 247 -3.83 -11.25 9.55
C LYS A 247 -3.43 -10.74 8.17
N THR A 248 -3.21 -9.43 8.05
CA THR A 248 -3.03 -8.80 6.74
C THR A 248 -1.86 -7.83 6.80
N MET A 249 -0.76 -8.21 6.17
CA MET A 249 0.37 -7.33 5.87
C MET A 249 0.49 -7.18 4.37
N LEU A 250 0.73 -5.95 3.91
CA LEU A 250 0.86 -5.65 2.49
C LEU A 250 2.32 -5.27 2.24
N PRO A 251 3.13 -6.14 1.63
CA PRO A 251 4.49 -5.75 1.27
C PRO A 251 4.44 -4.65 0.20
N CYS A 252 5.34 -3.67 0.32
CA CYS A 252 5.58 -2.66 -0.69
C CYS A 252 7.09 -2.51 -0.94
N GLU A 253 7.43 -2.11 -2.17
CA GLU A 253 8.80 -1.87 -2.56
C GLU A 253 9.35 -0.61 -1.85
N ILE A 254 10.63 -0.65 -1.51
CA ILE A 254 11.34 0.50 -0.96
C ILE A 254 11.77 1.40 -2.10
N GLU A 255 11.43 2.69 -2.03
CA GLU A 255 11.79 3.69 -3.04
C GLU A 255 13.32 3.83 -3.20
N PRO A 256 13.83 4.11 -4.42
CA PRO A 256 15.28 4.16 -4.69
C PRO A 256 16.05 5.09 -3.75
N GLU A 257 15.52 6.28 -3.46
CA GLU A 257 16.14 7.26 -2.56
C GLU A 257 16.28 6.75 -1.11
N VAL A 258 15.40 5.85 -0.69
CA VAL A 258 15.46 5.19 0.63
C VAL A 258 16.40 3.98 0.57
N LYS A 259 16.40 3.24 -0.55
CA LYS A 259 17.34 2.14 -0.77
C LYS A 259 18.79 2.64 -0.75
N GLU A 260 19.10 3.72 -1.45
CA GLU A 260 20.43 4.34 -1.48
C GLU A 260 20.90 4.79 -0.10
N LYS A 261 19.97 5.19 0.77
CA LYS A 261 20.27 5.62 2.14
C LYS A 261 20.56 4.46 3.09
N PHE A 262 19.83 3.35 2.97
CA PHE A 262 19.94 2.22 3.90
C PHE A 262 20.83 1.08 3.42
N PHE A 263 21.00 0.92 2.09
CA PHE A 263 21.73 -0.18 1.47
C PHE A 263 22.89 0.39 0.64
N THR A 264 23.97 0.78 1.32
CA THR A 264 25.14 1.42 0.68
C THR A 264 26.20 0.43 0.19
N LYS A 265 26.23 -0.79 0.75
CA LYS A 265 27.21 -1.82 0.38
C LYS A 265 26.76 -2.56 -0.87
N ALA A 266 27.65 -2.66 -1.87
CA ALA A 266 27.40 -3.40 -3.10
C ALA A 266 27.02 -4.87 -2.84
N ASP A 267 27.65 -5.53 -1.86
CA ASP A 267 27.33 -6.92 -1.51
C ASP A 267 25.93 -7.06 -0.94
N VAL A 268 25.49 -6.10 -0.12
CA VAL A 268 24.12 -6.09 0.44
C VAL A 268 23.11 -5.91 -0.70
N LEU A 269 23.37 -5.04 -1.67
CA LEU A 269 22.51 -4.87 -2.84
C LEU A 269 22.47 -6.14 -3.71
N THR A 270 23.61 -6.79 -3.94
CA THR A 270 23.70 -8.07 -4.65
C THR A 270 22.92 -9.17 -3.92
N TRP A 271 23.04 -9.23 -2.59
CA TRP A 271 22.30 -10.18 -1.75
C TRP A 271 20.78 -9.96 -1.83
N ILE A 272 20.33 -8.71 -1.70
CA ILE A 272 18.92 -8.34 -1.83
C ILE A 272 18.39 -8.70 -3.21
N SER A 273 19.13 -8.38 -4.27
CA SER A 273 18.79 -8.75 -5.64
C SER A 273 18.65 -10.27 -5.77
N ALA A 274 19.57 -11.05 -5.22
CA ALA A 274 19.49 -12.52 -5.24
C ALA A 274 18.23 -13.04 -4.52
N MET A 275 17.87 -12.45 -3.37
CA MET A 275 16.62 -12.75 -2.66
C MET A 275 15.37 -12.41 -3.50
N GLU A 276 15.37 -11.29 -4.22
CA GLU A 276 14.27 -10.93 -5.11
C GLU A 276 14.13 -11.94 -6.26
N LYS A 277 15.26 -12.32 -6.89
CA LYS A 277 15.28 -13.30 -7.99
C LYS A 277 14.78 -14.67 -7.55
N ILE A 278 15.14 -15.14 -6.35
CA ILE A 278 14.67 -16.44 -5.86
C ILE A 278 13.16 -16.45 -5.57
N GLN A 279 12.60 -15.34 -5.07
CA GLN A 279 11.13 -15.21 -4.94
C GLN A 279 10.43 -15.20 -6.30
N GLU A 280 11.03 -14.54 -7.29
CA GLU A 280 10.46 -14.49 -8.64
C GLU A 280 10.49 -15.86 -9.32
N ILE A 281 11.57 -16.64 -9.12
CA ILE A 281 11.66 -18.04 -9.56
C ILE A 281 10.52 -18.84 -8.92
N LYS A 282 10.37 -18.79 -7.60
CA LYS A 282 9.28 -19.47 -6.88
C LYS A 282 7.90 -19.10 -7.42
N ARG A 283 7.66 -17.82 -7.71
CA ARG A 283 6.39 -17.35 -8.29
C ARG A 283 6.15 -17.96 -9.67
N SER A 284 7.18 -17.99 -10.51
CA SER A 284 7.11 -18.60 -11.85
C SER A 284 6.84 -20.10 -11.76
N LEU A 285 7.51 -20.82 -10.86
CA LEU A 285 7.30 -22.25 -10.63
C LEU A 285 5.90 -22.56 -10.09
N LYS A 286 5.37 -21.76 -9.16
CA LYS A 286 3.98 -21.92 -8.67
C LYS A 286 2.94 -21.71 -9.78
N ARG A 287 3.15 -20.72 -10.65
CA ARG A 287 2.28 -20.51 -11.81
C ARG A 287 2.35 -21.70 -12.78
N PHE A 288 3.55 -22.21 -13.00
CA PHE A 288 3.77 -23.39 -13.83
C PHE A 288 3.05 -24.62 -13.23
N GLU A 289 3.21 -24.86 -11.92
CA GLU A 289 2.54 -25.93 -11.18
C GLU A 289 1.02 -25.91 -11.38
N GLN A 290 0.41 -24.72 -11.27
CA GLN A 290 -1.04 -24.56 -11.45
C GLN A 290 -1.51 -24.92 -12.86
N VAL A 291 -0.68 -24.65 -13.88
CA VAL A 291 -1.03 -24.91 -15.28
C VAL A 291 -0.84 -26.38 -15.63
N ILE A 292 0.26 -27.02 -15.20
CA ILE A 292 0.54 -28.42 -15.55
C ILE A 292 -0.37 -29.43 -14.83
N GLN A 293 -1.12 -29.01 -13.81
CA GLN A 293 -2.13 -29.84 -13.14
C GLN A 293 -3.33 -30.14 -14.05
N ILE A 294 -3.52 -29.40 -15.13
CA ILE A 294 -4.64 -29.57 -16.06
C ILE A 294 -4.07 -30.15 -17.35
N GLU A 295 -4.56 -31.31 -17.76
CA GLU A 295 -4.20 -31.89 -19.06
C GLU A 295 -4.66 -30.94 -20.19
N PRO A 296 -3.76 -30.53 -21.10
CA PRO A 296 -4.13 -29.66 -22.19
C PRO A 296 -5.04 -30.40 -23.17
N SER A 297 -6.10 -29.73 -23.64
CA SER A 297 -6.87 -30.22 -24.78
C SER A 297 -6.01 -30.23 -26.04
N GLU A 298 -6.41 -31.01 -27.07
CA GLU A 298 -5.66 -31.13 -28.33
C GLU A 298 -5.30 -29.76 -28.95
N ASN A 299 -6.23 -28.80 -28.90
CA ASN A 299 -6.02 -27.45 -29.43
C ASN A 299 -5.04 -26.59 -28.61
N CYS A 300 -4.73 -27.00 -27.38
CA CYS A 300 -3.89 -26.26 -26.43
C CYS A 300 -2.50 -26.87 -26.22
N ILE A 301 -2.19 -28.03 -26.82
CA ILE A 301 -0.89 -28.71 -26.67
C ILE A 301 0.27 -27.78 -27.04
N HIS A 302 0.19 -27.15 -28.23
CA HIS A 302 1.24 -26.24 -28.69
C HIS A 302 1.40 -25.02 -27.76
N THR A 303 0.29 -24.46 -27.27
CA THR A 303 0.32 -23.35 -26.30
C THR A 303 0.98 -23.76 -24.98
N ALA A 304 0.74 -25.00 -24.52
CA ALA A 304 1.36 -25.53 -23.30
C ALA A 304 2.87 -25.75 -23.46
N GLU A 305 3.32 -26.19 -24.65
CA GLU A 305 4.75 -26.31 -24.98
C GLU A 305 5.44 -24.93 -24.98
N VAL A 306 4.85 -23.96 -25.68
CA VAL A 306 5.37 -22.57 -25.71
C VAL A 306 5.41 -21.96 -24.31
N PHE A 307 4.39 -22.21 -23.48
CA PHE A 307 4.37 -21.77 -22.09
C PHE A 307 5.50 -22.42 -21.26
N THR A 308 5.78 -23.70 -21.49
CA THR A 308 6.88 -24.43 -20.83
C THR A 308 8.23 -23.84 -21.20
N GLU A 309 8.50 -23.63 -22.50
CA GLU A 309 9.75 -23.01 -22.97
C GLU A 309 9.92 -21.58 -22.44
N LYS A 310 8.84 -20.80 -22.38
CA LYS A 310 8.87 -19.44 -21.84
C LYS A 310 9.20 -19.44 -20.34
N THR A 311 8.64 -20.39 -19.59
CA THR A 311 8.92 -20.57 -18.17
C THR A 311 10.38 -20.97 -17.95
N GLU A 312 10.91 -21.90 -18.74
CA GLU A 312 12.32 -22.31 -18.71
C GLU A 312 13.26 -21.10 -18.91
N LYS A 313 13.05 -20.33 -19.99
CA LYS A 313 13.87 -19.15 -20.30
C LYS A 313 13.80 -18.08 -19.21
N GLN A 314 12.61 -17.87 -18.63
CA GLN A 314 12.44 -16.93 -17.52
C GLN A 314 13.22 -17.39 -16.29
N VAL A 315 13.10 -18.66 -15.89
CA VAL A 315 13.82 -19.22 -14.75
C VAL A 315 15.34 -19.16 -14.98
N GLN A 316 15.82 -19.47 -16.18
CA GLN A 316 17.23 -19.34 -16.54
C GLN A 316 17.77 -17.92 -16.36
N THR A 317 17.02 -16.91 -16.82
CA THR A 317 17.41 -15.50 -16.69
C THR A 317 17.41 -15.05 -15.23
N LEU A 318 16.45 -15.51 -14.44
CA LEU A 318 16.39 -15.18 -13.01
C LEU A 318 17.50 -15.89 -12.23
N TRP A 319 17.84 -17.12 -12.61
CA TRP A 319 18.87 -17.92 -11.95
C TRP A 319 20.26 -17.30 -12.08
N SER A 320 20.62 -16.79 -13.27
CA SER A 320 21.89 -16.09 -13.45
C SER A 320 22.02 -14.84 -12.58
N GLY A 321 20.89 -14.17 -12.29
CA GLY A 321 20.83 -13.08 -11.32
C GLY A 321 20.95 -13.55 -9.87
N PHE A 322 20.38 -14.71 -9.53
CA PHE A 322 20.52 -15.33 -8.21
C PHE A 322 21.97 -15.76 -7.94
N SER A 323 22.63 -16.41 -8.91
CA SER A 323 24.00 -16.92 -8.77
C SER A 323 25.05 -15.83 -8.55
N ALA A 324 24.71 -14.56 -8.77
CA ALA A 324 25.58 -13.44 -8.44
C ALA A 324 25.96 -13.37 -6.95
N CYS A 325 25.17 -14.00 -6.05
CA CYS A 325 25.50 -14.05 -4.62
C CYS A 325 26.56 -15.10 -4.25
N GLU A 326 27.04 -15.93 -5.19
CA GLU A 326 27.97 -17.04 -4.90
C GLU A 326 29.24 -16.58 -4.19
N ASN A 327 29.80 -15.42 -4.57
CA ASN A 327 30.99 -14.87 -3.90
C ASN A 327 30.70 -14.48 -2.45
N ILE A 328 29.51 -13.93 -2.17
CA ILE A 328 29.07 -13.60 -0.81
C ILE A 328 28.93 -14.89 0.02
N VAL A 329 28.36 -15.94 -0.57
CA VAL A 329 28.21 -17.26 0.06
C VAL A 329 29.58 -17.89 0.37
N LYS A 330 30.58 -17.72 -0.50
CA LYS A 330 31.96 -18.16 -0.25
C LYS A 330 32.57 -17.43 0.95
N CYS A 331 32.45 -16.11 1.03
CA CYS A 331 32.94 -15.34 2.18
C CYS A 331 32.22 -15.72 3.49
N LEU A 332 30.89 -15.91 3.45
CA LEU A 332 30.13 -16.35 4.62
C LEU A 332 30.60 -17.72 5.13
N ALA A 333 31.04 -18.61 4.24
CA ALA A 333 31.51 -19.94 4.59
C ALA A 333 32.84 -19.95 5.37
N GLU A 334 33.59 -18.85 5.36
CA GLU A 334 34.84 -18.70 6.11
C GLU A 334 34.59 -18.36 7.60
N THR A 335 33.34 -18.11 7.98
CA THR A 335 32.94 -17.82 9.35
C THR A 335 33.08 -19.07 10.25
N THR A 336 33.57 -18.89 11.47
CA THR A 336 33.72 -19.99 12.46
C THR A 336 32.43 -20.34 13.21
N ASP A 337 31.34 -19.62 12.96
CA ASP A 337 30.05 -19.85 13.60
C ASP A 337 29.34 -21.04 12.95
N GLN A 338 29.03 -22.05 13.76
CA GLN A 338 28.42 -23.30 13.28
C GLN A 338 27.02 -23.09 12.71
N GLN A 339 26.20 -22.22 13.30
CA GLN A 339 24.84 -21.96 12.82
C GLN A 339 24.87 -21.25 11.47
N ILE A 340 25.76 -20.26 11.32
CA ILE A 340 25.98 -19.58 10.04
C ILE A 340 26.47 -20.57 8.99
N SER A 341 27.40 -21.47 9.34
CA SER A 341 27.92 -22.49 8.43
C SER A 341 26.82 -23.44 7.93
N GLU A 342 25.94 -23.92 8.82
CA GLU A 342 24.79 -24.75 8.46
C GLU A 342 23.83 -24.03 7.50
N MET A 343 23.52 -22.77 7.78
CA MET A 343 22.70 -21.92 6.90
C MET A 343 23.34 -21.71 5.52
N VAL A 344 24.64 -21.43 5.48
CA VAL A 344 25.40 -21.24 4.23
C VAL A 344 25.39 -22.51 3.37
N ASN A 345 25.47 -23.69 3.99
CA ASN A 345 25.41 -24.96 3.27
C ASN A 345 24.05 -25.18 2.58
N VAL A 346 22.95 -24.71 3.16
CA VAL A 346 21.63 -24.72 2.49
C VAL A 346 21.66 -23.89 1.20
N ILE A 347 22.30 -22.72 1.22
CA ILE A 347 22.41 -21.85 0.04
C ILE A 347 23.31 -22.48 -1.02
N LYS A 348 24.45 -23.07 -0.62
CA LYS A 348 25.35 -23.78 -1.55
C LYS A 348 24.64 -24.93 -2.25
N ALA A 349 23.95 -25.78 -1.48
CA ALA A 349 23.17 -26.88 -2.05
C ALA A 349 22.12 -26.36 -3.05
N ALA A 350 21.47 -25.24 -2.75
CA ALA A 350 20.51 -24.65 -3.67
C ALA A 350 21.15 -24.07 -4.95
N LEU A 351 22.34 -23.46 -4.86
CA LEU A 351 23.07 -22.97 -6.05
C LEU A 351 23.39 -24.11 -7.03
N ASP A 352 23.60 -25.31 -6.52
CA ASP A 352 23.85 -26.52 -7.33
C ASP A 352 22.56 -27.14 -7.91
N CYS A 353 21.37 -26.73 -7.48
CA CYS A 353 20.09 -27.30 -7.91
C CYS A 353 19.54 -26.76 -9.26
N TYR A 354 20.29 -25.94 -10.00
CA TYR A 354 19.81 -25.32 -11.25
C TYR A 354 19.29 -26.36 -12.26
N ASP A 355 20.11 -27.36 -12.56
CA ASP A 355 19.80 -28.37 -13.57
C ASP A 355 18.56 -29.18 -13.17
N ASP A 356 18.40 -29.46 -11.88
CA ASP A 356 17.22 -30.14 -11.34
C ASP A 356 15.93 -29.36 -11.60
N ILE A 357 15.97 -28.03 -11.47
CA ILE A 357 14.81 -27.16 -11.73
C ILE A 357 14.46 -27.19 -13.22
N ILE A 358 15.45 -27.07 -14.10
CA ILE A 358 15.23 -27.08 -15.55
C ILE A 358 14.70 -28.43 -16.03
N ILE A 359 15.27 -29.53 -15.52
CA ILE A 359 14.77 -30.88 -15.81
C ILE A 359 13.33 -31.03 -15.33
N CYS A 360 13.01 -30.55 -14.13
CA CYS A 360 11.66 -30.61 -13.57
C CYS A 360 10.62 -29.89 -14.44
N ILE A 361 10.97 -28.71 -14.96
CA ILE A 361 10.10 -27.94 -15.88
C ILE A 361 9.87 -28.72 -17.17
N LYS A 362 10.94 -29.26 -17.78
CA LYS A 362 10.87 -30.03 -19.04
C LYS A 362 10.04 -31.30 -18.92
N CYS A 363 10.22 -32.04 -17.83
CA CYS A 363 9.51 -33.28 -17.57
C CYS A 363 8.08 -33.07 -17.03
N LYS A 364 7.70 -31.83 -16.70
CA LYS A 364 6.41 -31.49 -16.08
C LYS A 364 6.13 -32.32 -14.81
N ASP A 365 7.18 -32.59 -14.04
CA ASP A 365 7.11 -33.40 -12.82
C ASP A 365 6.53 -32.57 -11.66
N ASN A 366 5.24 -32.77 -11.39
CA ASN A 366 4.50 -31.99 -10.39
C ASN A 366 5.00 -32.23 -8.95
N ASP A 367 5.40 -33.47 -8.61
CA ASP A 367 5.80 -33.80 -7.23
C ASP A 367 7.20 -33.27 -6.93
N LYS A 368 8.13 -33.37 -7.89
CA LYS A 368 9.44 -32.73 -7.78
C LYS A 368 9.31 -31.20 -7.74
N LEU A 369 8.39 -30.63 -8.51
CA LEU A 369 8.15 -29.18 -8.54
C LEU A 369 7.68 -28.65 -7.18
N LYS A 370 6.75 -29.33 -6.52
CA LYS A 370 6.29 -28.98 -5.16
C LYS A 370 7.44 -29.01 -4.16
N THR A 371 8.30 -30.02 -4.26
CA THR A 371 9.48 -30.17 -3.39
C THR A 371 10.46 -29.02 -3.60
N ILE A 372 10.75 -28.66 -4.86
CA ILE A 372 11.58 -27.49 -5.20
C ILE A 372 10.98 -26.20 -4.63
N ILE A 373 9.67 -25.98 -4.78
CA ILE A 373 8.98 -24.80 -4.25
C ILE A 373 9.12 -24.72 -2.72
N GLN A 374 9.05 -25.86 -2.03
CA GLN A 374 9.28 -25.93 -0.58
C GLN A 374 10.73 -25.62 -0.21
N THR A 375 11.71 -26.17 -0.93
CA THR A 375 13.14 -25.87 -0.74
C THR A 375 13.42 -24.38 -0.93
N ILE A 376 12.81 -23.74 -1.94
CA ILE A 376 12.96 -22.30 -2.14
C ILE A 376 12.38 -21.50 -0.95
N ASN A 377 11.31 -21.97 -0.30
CA ASN A 377 10.81 -21.30 0.92
C ASN A 377 11.84 -21.34 2.05
N VAL A 378 12.46 -22.51 2.28
CA VAL A 378 13.51 -22.65 3.30
C VAL A 378 14.70 -21.76 2.97
N LEU A 379 15.16 -21.80 1.72
CA LEU A 379 16.25 -20.95 1.22
C LEU A 379 15.97 -19.47 1.45
N SER A 380 14.74 -19.02 1.16
CA SER A 380 14.33 -17.63 1.36
C SER A 380 14.44 -17.18 2.80
N SER A 381 13.99 -18.03 3.74
CA SER A 381 14.10 -17.76 5.18
C SER A 381 15.55 -17.72 5.63
N VAL A 382 16.37 -18.66 5.16
CA VAL A 382 17.80 -18.72 5.46
C VAL A 382 18.52 -17.47 4.95
N MET A 383 18.25 -17.04 3.71
CA MET A 383 18.86 -15.83 3.16
C MET A 383 18.50 -14.56 3.95
N LEU A 384 17.26 -14.49 4.44
CA LEU A 384 16.79 -13.38 5.28
C LEU A 384 17.48 -13.40 6.65
N LEU A 385 17.66 -14.56 7.27
CA LEU A 385 18.36 -14.71 8.55
C LEU A 385 19.85 -14.39 8.45
N LEU A 386 20.49 -14.63 7.30
CA LEU A 386 21.89 -14.29 7.04
C LEU A 386 22.12 -12.84 6.61
N GLN A 387 21.07 -12.09 6.28
CA GLN A 387 21.19 -10.69 5.84
C GLN A 387 21.96 -9.79 6.84
N PRO A 388 21.81 -9.93 8.17
CA PRO A 388 22.63 -9.20 9.15
C PRO A 388 24.12 -9.48 9.02
N THR A 389 24.49 -10.74 8.83
CA THR A 389 25.88 -11.17 8.63
C THR A 389 26.45 -10.63 7.32
N VAL A 390 25.67 -10.66 6.24
CA VAL A 390 26.08 -10.05 4.96
C VAL A 390 26.29 -8.55 5.10
N SER A 391 25.47 -7.89 5.91
CA SER A 391 25.59 -6.46 6.18
C SER A 391 26.82 -6.10 7.01
N SER A 392 27.34 -7.02 7.83
CA SER A 392 28.51 -6.79 8.68
C SER A 392 29.84 -7.14 8.00
N ILE A 393 29.85 -8.12 7.08
CA ILE A 393 31.07 -8.54 6.36
C ILE A 393 31.63 -7.39 5.50
N GLN A 394 32.96 -7.32 5.42
CA GLN A 394 33.71 -6.57 4.42
C GLN A 394 34.25 -7.60 3.41
N ILE A 395 33.68 -7.64 2.22
CA ILE A 395 34.25 -8.43 1.11
C ILE A 395 35.30 -7.54 0.47
N HIS A 396 36.55 -8.03 0.42
CA HIS A 396 37.69 -7.32 -0.16
C HIS A 396 37.80 -7.52 -1.67
#